data_AF-A0A1B6AVQ6-F1
#
_entry.id   AF-A0A1B6AVQ6-F1
#
_cell.length_a   1.000
_cell.length_b   1.000
_cell.length_c   1.000
_cell.angle_alpha   90.00
_cell.angle_beta   90.00
_cell.angle_gamma   90.00
#
_symmetry.space_group_name_H-M   'P 1'
#
loop_
_entity.id
_entity.type
_entity.pdbx_description
1 polymer ?
#
loop_
_entity_poly.entity_id
_entity_poly.type
_entity_poly.pdbx_seq_one_letter_code
_entity_poly.pdbx_strand_id
1 'polypeptide(L)' 'MAHNLGRAVGILASHDLARATAATLQRTLFTVPGRLVHTARRLHLRLPTHWPWADAFTHALTAVTALPQHG' A
#
# COMPACT_ATOMS: atom_id res chain seq x y z
N MET A 1 7.91 -11.12 6.56
CA MET A 1 7.93 -9.69 6.18
C MET A 1 8.83 -8.95 7.13
N ALA A 2 9.66 -8.01 6.66
CA ALA A 2 10.48 -7.20 7.58
C ALA A 2 9.58 -6.33 8.46
N HIS A 3 9.77 -6.38 9.79
CA HIS A 3 8.91 -5.71 10.76
C HIS A 3 8.88 -4.19 10.58
N ASN A 4 10.05 -3.58 10.41
CA ASN A 4 10.18 -2.12 10.31
C ASN A 4 9.51 -1.57 9.04
N LEU A 5 9.62 -2.27 7.90
CA LEU A 5 8.97 -1.86 6.65
C LEU A 5 7.45 -1.94 6.76
N GLY A 6 6.94 -3.03 7.36
CA GLY A 6 5.51 -3.13 7.65
C GLY A 6 4.99 -2.01 8.52
N ARG A 7 5.71 -1.71 9.61
CA ARG A 7 5.36 -0.64 10.53
C ARG A 7 5.39 0.73 9.85
N ALA A 8 6.39 1.00 9.03
CA ALA A 8 6.48 2.25 8.27
C ALA A 8 5.31 2.41 7.30
N VAL A 9 4.99 1.38 6.51
CA VAL A 9 3.85 1.42 5.58
C VAL A 9 2.52 1.57 6.34
N GLY A 10 2.36 0.89 7.49
CA GLY A 10 1.17 1.04 8.34
C GLY A 10 0.95 2.49 8.81
N ILE A 11 2.03 3.18 9.20
CA ILE A 11 1.99 4.61 9.58
C ILE A 11 1.55 5.49 8.42
N LEU A 12 2.07 5.24 7.21
CA LEU A 12 1.74 6.02 6.02
C LEU A 12 0.31 5.76 5.53
N ALA A 13 -0.25 4.59 5.83
CA ALA A 13 -1.57 4.18 5.35
C ALA A 13 -2.72 4.85 6.12
N SER A 14 -2.71 4.77 7.45
CA SER A 14 -3.72 5.38 8.33
C SER A 14 -3.35 5.25 9.81
N HIS A 15 -4.01 6.02 10.67
CA HIS A 15 -3.81 5.95 12.12
C HIS A 15 -4.17 4.57 12.70
N ASP A 16 -5.22 3.91 12.18
CA ASP A 16 -5.64 2.58 12.61
C ASP A 16 -4.61 1.51 12.23
N LEU A 17 -4.12 1.58 10.98
CA LEU A 17 -3.12 0.63 10.48
C LEU A 17 -1.73 0.85 11.08
N ALA A 18 -1.44 2.03 11.64
CA ALA A 18 -0.19 2.30 12.35
C ALA A 18 0.02 1.38 13.57
N ARG A 19 -1.08 0.89 14.19
CA ARG A 19 -1.05 -0.04 15.34
C ARG A 19 -1.46 -1.47 14.98
N ALA A 20 -1.72 -1.74 13.70
CA ALA A 20 -2.21 -3.03 13.26
C ALA A 20 -1.13 -4.12 13.34
N THR A 21 -1.56 -5.36 13.54
CA THR A 21 -0.68 -6.53 13.51
C THR A 21 -0.13 -6.77 12.10
N ALA A 22 0.99 -7.48 11.99
CA ALA A 22 1.56 -7.85 10.70
C ALA A 22 0.58 -8.63 9.81
N ALA A 23 -0.23 -9.52 10.40
CA ALA A 23 -1.26 -10.27 9.67
C ALA A 23 -2.38 -9.36 9.14
N THR A 24 -2.77 -8.35 9.93
CA THR A 24 -3.75 -7.35 9.49
C THR A 24 -3.18 -6.57 8.31
N LEU A 25 -1.96 -6.04 8.42
CA LEU A 25 -1.32 -5.32 7.33
C LEU A 25 -1.17 -6.16 6.06
N GLN A 26 -0.90 -7.46 6.16
CA GLN A 26 -0.89 -8.35 5.00
C GLN A 26 -2.24 -8.40 4.32
N ARG A 27 -3.31 -8.68 5.07
CA ARG A 27 -4.68 -8.74 4.54
C ARG A 27 -5.12 -7.41 3.92
N THR A 28 -4.69 -6.29 4.49
CA THR A 28 -5.19 -4.96 4.12
C THR A 28 -4.32 -4.20 3.13
N LEU A 29 -3.03 -4.47 3.02
CA LEU A 29 -2.11 -3.65 2.20
C LEU A 29 -1.20 -4.47 1.28
N PHE A 30 -0.81 -5.70 1.66
CA PHE A 30 0.23 -6.43 0.94
C PHE A 30 -0.27 -7.61 0.10
N THR A 31 -1.40 -8.21 0.46
CA THR A 31 -1.98 -9.38 -0.22
C THR A 31 -3.27 -9.02 -0.95
N VAL A 32 -3.33 -7.79 -1.48
CA VAL A 32 -4.48 -7.27 -2.23
C VAL A 32 -4.63 -8.06 -3.54
N PRO A 33 -5.85 -8.54 -3.89
CA PRO A 33 -6.10 -9.09 -5.22
C PRO A 33 -6.19 -7.96 -6.25
N GLY A 34 -5.05 -7.34 -6.55
CA GLY A 34 -4.89 -6.31 -7.57
C GLY A 34 -4.15 -6.85 -8.78
N ARG A 35 -4.44 -6.30 -9.96
CA ARG A 35 -3.67 -6.59 -11.18
C ARG A 35 -2.80 -5.39 -11.54
N LEU A 36 -1.50 -5.62 -11.56
CA LEU A 36 -0.55 -4.69 -12.18
C LEU A 36 -0.62 -4.87 -13.69
N VAL A 37 -1.02 -3.83 -14.41
CA VAL A 37 -1.06 -3.83 -15.88
C VAL A 37 -0.10 -2.78 -16.41
N HIS A 38 0.62 -3.11 -17.47
CA HIS A 38 1.46 -2.17 -18.18
C HIS A 38 0.72 -1.75 -19.45
N THR A 39 0.56 -0.44 -19.68
CA THR A 39 -0.03 0.08 -20.92
C THR A 39 0.80 1.25 -21.44
N ALA A 40 1.13 1.20 -22.73
CA ALA A 40 2.12 2.07 -23.37
C ALA A 40 3.44 2.15 -22.56
N ARG A 41 3.61 3.19 -21.75
CA ARG A 41 4.78 3.48 -20.90
C ARG A 41 4.41 3.73 -19.44
N ARG A 42 3.21 3.32 -19.02
CA ARG A 42 2.68 3.57 -17.68
C ARG A 42 2.30 2.26 -17.02
N LEU A 43 2.68 2.14 -15.76
CA LEU A 43 2.25 1.08 -14.87
C LEU A 43 0.93 1.52 -14.21
N HIS A 44 -0.12 0.74 -14.42
CA HIS A 44 -1.44 0.95 -13.86
C HIS A 44 -1.77 -0.17 -12.89
N LEU A 45 -2.22 0.20 -11.70
CA LEU A 45 -2.71 -0.76 -10.71
C LEU A 45 -4.24 -0.79 -10.77
N ARG A 46 -4.80 -1.95 -11.11
CA ARG A 46 -6.25 -2.19 -11.01
C ARG A 46 -6.56 -2.80 -9.65
N LEU A 47 -7.32 -2.08 -8.84
CA LEU A 47 -7.80 -2.51 -7.53
C LEU A 47 -9.26 -2.97 -7.62
N PRO A 48 -9.75 -3.80 -6.68
CA PRO A 48 -11.16 -4.17 -6.62
C PRO A 48 -12.04 -2.95 -6.30
N THR A 49 -13.19 -2.83 -6.97
CA THR A 49 -14.07 -1.64 -6.95
C THR A 49 -14.64 -1.29 -5.56
N HIS A 50 -14.82 -2.28 -4.69
CA HIS A 50 -15.41 -2.10 -3.33
C HIS A 50 -14.50 -2.61 -2.24
N TRP A 51 -13.19 -2.44 -2.43
CA TRP A 51 -12.22 -2.90 -1.46
C TRP A 51 -12.13 -1.94 -0.27
N PRO A 52 -12.46 -2.36 0.96
CA PRO A 52 -12.64 -1.46 2.10
C PRO A 52 -11.35 -0.75 2.57
N TRP A 53 -10.17 -1.18 2.11
CA TRP A 53 -8.89 -0.57 2.45
C TRP A 53 -8.25 0.19 1.28
N ALA A 54 -9.02 0.47 0.22
CA ALA A 54 -8.54 1.16 -0.98
C ALA A 54 -7.91 2.53 -0.65
N ASP A 55 -8.54 3.31 0.22
CA ASP A 55 -8.04 4.63 0.62
C ASP A 55 -6.73 4.52 1.39
N ALA A 56 -6.68 3.63 2.39
CA ALA A 56 -5.47 3.41 3.18
C ALA A 56 -4.30 2.91 2.33
N PHE A 57 -4.56 2.01 1.38
CA PHE A 57 -3.55 1.57 0.41
C PHE A 57 -3.08 2.72 -0.49
N THR A 58 -4.01 3.52 -1.01
CA THR A 58 -3.70 4.64 -1.90
C THR A 58 -2.87 5.70 -1.17
N HIS A 59 -3.23 6.04 0.08
CA HIS A 59 -2.44 6.95 0.91
C HIS A 59 -1.00 6.43 1.11
N ALA A 60 -0.85 5.16 1.48
CA ALA A 60 0.47 4.56 1.65
C ALA A 60 1.28 4.60 0.35
N LEU A 61 0.67 4.22 -0.77
CA LEU A 61 1.34 4.22 -2.08
C LEU A 61 1.77 5.63 -2.48
N THR A 62 0.87 6.61 -2.40
CA THR A 62 1.17 8.02 -2.70
C THR A 62 2.33 8.51 -1.86
N ALA A 63 2.29 8.28 -0.54
CA ALA A 63 3.35 8.71 0.37
C ALA A 63 4.71 8.06 0.03
N VAL A 64 4.74 6.76 -0.25
CA VAL A 64 5.97 6.04 -0.63
C VAL A 64 6.51 6.56 -1.97
N THR A 65 5.64 6.80 -2.96
CA THR A 65 6.08 7.30 -4.27
C THR A 65 6.51 8.77 -4.27
N ALA A 66 6.11 9.54 -3.25
CA ALA A 66 6.53 10.92 -3.06
C ALA A 66 7.87 11.05 -2.32
N LEU A 67 8.42 9.94 -1.81
CA LEU A 67 9.73 9.96 -1.18
C LEU A 67 10.78 10.43 -2.19
N PRO A 68 11.70 11.31 -1.78
CA PRO A 68 12.75 11.79 -2.66
C PRO A 68 13.59 10.60 -3.14
N GLN A 69 13.79 10.53 -4.45
CA GLN A 69 14.73 9.59 -5.02
C GLN A 69 16.12 10.09 -4.66
N HIS A 70 16.78 9.43 -3.72
CA HIS A 70 18.20 9.66 -3.49
C HIS A 70 18.95 9.12 -4.71
N GLY A 71 19.37 10.03 -5.59
CA GLY A 71 20.29 9.80 -6.69
C GLY A 71 21.72 10.16 -6.31
#